data_AF-A0A7X7VBD2-F1
#
_entry.id   AF-A0A7X7VBD2-F1
#
_cell.length_a   1.000
_cell.length_b   1.000
_cell.length_c   1.000
_cell.angle_alpha   90.00
_cell.angle_beta   90.00
_cell.angle_gamma   90.00
#
_symmetry.space_group_name_H-M   'P 1'
#
loop_
_entity.id
_entity.type
_entity.pdbx_description
1 polymer ?
#
loop_
_entity_poly.entity_id
_entity_poly.type
_entity_poly.pdbx_seq_one_letter_code
_entity_poly.pdbx_strand_id
1 'polypeptide(L)'
;MAFLISLACANLLTQPLADICRGREIADEDLARLMAVLEPGPWRDRLAAAWRGERTAFVEGGAFLLEGDLGEVGSLWEGPRWWQKSAIWLTRPLVKRDMRLSVSTFDFLEAQAKLPYYQCRDALRARDEDLKTKPWHAVASRLMIGSAEAAFMKTAKAEAIALASRAGLACRLYKSRTGYYPQTLDELVPELLIEVPIDPFTGKPLVYRREGEGFIVYSLGSNERDDGGRSTYMITQLVMPKDDDWSWKEDK
;
A
#
# COMPACT_ATOMS: atom_id res chain seq x y z
N MET A 1 13.70 2.13 -2.33
CA MET A 1 13.74 2.56 -0.92
C MET A 1 12.75 3.68 -0.58
N ALA A 2 12.72 4.82 -1.28
CA ALA A 2 11.83 5.95 -0.98
C ALA A 2 10.33 5.57 -0.90
N PHE A 3 9.84 4.72 -1.80
CA PHE A 3 8.45 4.26 -1.80
C PHE A 3 8.12 3.43 -0.55
N LEU A 4 8.99 2.48 -0.20
CA LEU A 4 8.79 1.64 0.99
C LEU A 4 8.85 2.44 2.29
N ILE A 5 9.70 3.48 2.36
CA ILE A 5 9.75 4.40 3.50
C ILE A 5 8.43 5.17 3.59
N SER A 6 7.95 5.74 2.47
CA SER A 6 6.66 6.44 2.44
C SER A 6 5.50 5.55 2.87
N LEU A 7 5.50 4.28 2.44
CA LEU A 7 4.51 3.28 2.84
C LEU A 7 4.64 2.89 4.33
N ALA A 8 5.86 2.77 4.85
CA ALA A 8 6.09 2.48 6.26
C ALA A 8 5.57 3.63 7.15
N CYS A 9 5.86 4.89 6.79
CA CYS A 9 5.30 6.05 7.45
C CYS A 9 3.77 6.09 7.39
N ALA A 10 3.17 5.64 6.28
CA ALA A 10 1.72 5.52 6.16
C ALA A 10 1.14 4.50 7.14
N ASN A 11 1.72 3.30 7.18
CA ASN A 11 1.27 2.24 8.09
C ASN A 11 1.41 2.63 9.56
N LEU A 12 2.47 3.36 9.91
CA LEU A 12 2.67 3.86 11.28
C LEU A 12 1.59 4.85 11.71
N LEU A 13 0.95 5.56 10.77
CA LEU A 13 -0.12 6.50 11.07
C LEU A 13 -1.50 5.84 11.05
N THR A 14 -1.76 4.91 10.12
CA THR A 14 -3.11 4.34 9.94
C THR A 14 -3.46 3.25 10.96
N GLN A 15 -2.51 2.38 11.34
CA GLN A 15 -2.81 1.28 12.26
C GLN A 15 -3.10 1.75 13.71
N PRO A 16 -2.23 2.56 14.35
CA PRO A 16 -2.43 2.89 15.77
C PRO A 16 -3.61 3.83 15.98
N LEU A 17 -3.89 4.70 15.00
CA LEU A 17 -4.90 5.75 15.14
C LEU A 17 -6.30 5.15 15.30
N ALA A 18 -6.59 4.04 14.62
CA ALA A 18 -7.85 3.32 14.79
C ALA A 18 -8.02 2.75 16.20
N ASP A 19 -6.97 2.08 16.71
CA ASP A 19 -7.00 1.48 18.05
C ASP A 19 -6.97 2.52 19.17
N ILE A 20 -6.30 3.66 18.97
CA ILE A 20 -6.28 4.78 19.93
C ILE A 20 -7.67 5.41 20.05
N CYS A 21 -8.40 5.53 18.95
CA CYS A 21 -9.69 6.20 18.93
C CYS A 21 -10.84 5.33 19.43
N ARG A 22 -10.79 4.02 19.20
CA ARG A 22 -11.85 3.06 19.57
C ARG A 22 -12.20 3.15 21.07
N GLY A 23 -13.49 3.26 21.40
CA GLY A 23 -14.00 3.25 22.77
C GLY A 23 -13.65 4.46 23.65
N ARG A 24 -13.04 5.53 23.11
CA ARG A 24 -12.71 6.75 23.87
C ARG A 24 -13.57 7.91 23.44
N GLU A 25 -14.08 8.71 24.38
CA GLU A 25 -14.71 10.00 24.04
C GLU A 25 -13.65 10.97 23.48
N ILE A 26 -13.90 11.46 22.28
CA ILE A 26 -13.03 12.40 21.54
C ILE A 26 -13.94 13.52 21.06
N ALA A 27 -13.48 14.76 21.15
CA ALA A 27 -14.25 15.91 20.70
C ALA A 27 -14.53 15.85 19.19
N ASP A 28 -15.70 16.32 18.77
CA ASP A 28 -16.12 16.34 17.36
C ASP A 28 -15.10 17.02 16.43
N GLU A 29 -14.45 18.09 16.91
CA GLU A 29 -13.42 18.81 16.14
C GLU A 29 -12.19 17.92 15.88
N ASP A 30 -11.76 17.16 16.88
CA ASP A 30 -10.63 16.24 16.74
C ASP A 30 -10.96 15.06 15.83
N LEU A 31 -12.18 14.53 15.91
CA LEU A 31 -12.66 13.50 14.98
C LEU A 31 -12.62 14.00 13.53
N ALA A 32 -13.08 15.22 13.28
CA ALA A 32 -13.03 15.83 11.94
C ALA A 32 -11.59 16.02 11.44
N ARG A 33 -10.67 16.45 12.32
CA ARG A 33 -9.23 16.57 11.98
C ARG A 33 -8.62 15.21 11.63
N LEU A 34 -8.92 14.17 12.40
CA LEU A 34 -8.43 12.81 12.13
C LEU A 34 -8.98 12.25 10.82
N MET A 35 -10.27 12.49 10.52
CA MET A 35 -10.86 12.11 9.24
C MET A 35 -10.14 12.74 8.05
N ALA A 36 -9.76 14.02 8.16
CA ALA A 36 -9.00 14.71 7.11
C ALA A 36 -7.60 14.11 6.90
N VAL A 37 -6.91 13.71 7.97
CA VAL A 37 -5.58 13.06 7.89
C VAL A 37 -5.65 11.69 7.19
N LEU A 38 -6.75 10.96 7.38
CA LEU A 38 -6.98 9.64 6.80
C LEU A 38 -7.46 9.67 5.33
N GLU A 39 -7.54 10.83 4.69
CA GLU A 39 -7.93 10.92 3.28
C GLU A 39 -6.87 10.30 2.35
N PRO A 40 -7.17 9.29 1.52
CA PRO A 40 -6.12 8.62 0.76
C PRO A 40 -5.53 9.43 -0.41
N GLY A 41 -6.26 10.40 -0.96
CA GLY A 41 -5.84 11.15 -2.15
C GLY A 41 -4.45 11.76 -2.03
N PRO A 42 -4.19 12.64 -1.02
CA PRO A 42 -2.87 13.21 -0.77
C PRO A 42 -1.77 12.17 -0.50
N TRP A 43 -2.12 10.97 -0.04
CA TRP A 43 -1.17 9.88 0.18
C TRP A 43 -0.80 9.19 -1.13
N ARG A 44 -1.77 8.91 -2.01
CA ARG A 44 -1.54 8.35 -3.34
C ARG A 44 -0.63 9.26 -4.17
N ASP A 45 -0.84 10.57 -4.14
CA ASP A 45 0.01 11.51 -4.87
C ASP A 45 1.47 11.50 -4.38
N ARG A 46 1.68 11.39 -3.07
CA ARG A 46 3.03 11.28 -2.48
C ARG A 46 3.68 9.94 -2.81
N LEU A 47 2.93 8.84 -2.74
CA LEU A 47 3.43 7.52 -3.13
C LEU A 47 3.78 7.46 -4.62
N ALA A 48 2.97 8.08 -5.49
CA ALA A 48 3.28 8.23 -6.91
C ALA A 48 4.56 9.06 -7.11
N ALA A 49 4.71 10.18 -6.40
CA ALA A 49 5.94 10.97 -6.43
C ALA A 49 7.18 10.20 -5.95
N ALA A 50 7.03 9.28 -5.00
CA ALA A 50 8.13 8.45 -4.50
C ALA A 50 8.76 7.58 -5.60
N TRP A 51 7.97 7.14 -6.60
CA TRP A 51 8.50 6.39 -7.75
C TRP A 51 9.46 7.21 -8.61
N ARG A 52 9.32 8.55 -8.66
CA ARG A 52 10.32 9.42 -9.29
C ARG A 52 11.66 9.38 -8.56
N GLY A 53 11.61 9.34 -7.23
CA GLY A 53 12.81 9.17 -6.39
C GLY A 53 13.46 7.79 -6.60
N GLU A 54 12.65 6.73 -6.70
CA GLU A 54 13.16 5.38 -7.00
C GLU A 54 13.84 5.32 -8.38
N ARG A 55 13.29 6.02 -9.38
CA ARG A 55 13.90 6.11 -10.72
C ARG A 55 15.27 6.77 -10.65
N THR A 56 15.42 7.86 -9.90
CA THR A 56 16.72 8.53 -9.69
C THR A 56 17.70 7.58 -8.99
N ALA A 57 17.29 6.96 -7.89
CA ALA A 57 18.11 6.01 -7.15
C ALA A 57 18.52 4.80 -8.00
N PHE A 58 17.65 4.35 -8.91
CA PHE A 58 17.96 3.29 -9.87
C PHE A 58 19.06 3.69 -10.86
N VAL A 59 18.98 4.90 -11.41
CA VAL A 59 19.97 5.40 -12.37
C VAL A 59 21.31 5.65 -11.68
N GLU A 60 21.32 6.30 -10.51
CA GLU A 60 22.52 6.55 -9.71
C GLU A 60 23.16 5.24 -9.22
N GLY A 61 22.35 4.36 -8.62
CA GLY A 61 22.80 3.03 -8.16
C GLY A 61 23.38 2.18 -9.30
N GLY A 62 22.76 2.24 -10.48
CA GLY A 62 23.29 1.57 -11.64
C GLY A 62 24.54 2.23 -12.22
N ALA A 63 24.72 3.54 -12.11
CA ALA A 63 25.96 4.22 -12.50
C ALA A 63 27.15 3.72 -11.67
N PHE A 64 27.00 3.58 -10.35
CA PHE A 64 28.00 2.95 -9.47
C PHE A 64 28.34 1.52 -9.93
N LEU A 65 27.31 0.71 -10.21
CA LEU A 65 27.48 -0.66 -10.70
C LEU A 65 28.25 -0.70 -12.04
N LEU A 66 28.00 0.28 -12.90
CA LEU A 66 28.68 0.45 -14.20
C LEU A 66 30.08 1.02 -14.09
N GLU A 67 30.41 1.75 -13.04
CA GLU A 67 31.77 2.22 -12.74
C GLU A 67 32.60 1.14 -12.06
N GLY A 68 31.95 0.04 -11.62
CA GLY A 68 32.61 -1.07 -10.91
C GLY A 68 32.99 -0.66 -9.48
N ASP A 69 32.52 0.50 -9.06
CA ASP A 69 32.53 0.98 -7.71
C ASP A 69 31.23 0.54 -7.06
N LEU A 70 31.28 -0.59 -6.35
CA LEU A 70 30.11 -1.08 -5.60
C LEU A 70 29.86 -0.24 -4.33
N GLY A 71 30.63 0.82 -4.07
CA GLY A 71 30.40 1.78 -2.98
C GLY A 71 30.12 1.13 -1.62
N GLU A 72 29.21 1.74 -0.84
CA GLU A 72 28.70 1.17 0.41
C GLU A 72 27.85 -0.12 0.21
N VAL A 73 27.36 -0.42 -1.01
CA VAL A 73 26.68 -1.70 -1.28
C VAL A 73 27.66 -2.88 -1.17
N GLY A 74 28.94 -2.63 -1.47
CA GLY A 74 30.05 -3.54 -1.16
C GLY A 74 30.46 -3.62 0.31
N SER A 75 29.80 -2.88 1.22
CA SER A 75 30.00 -2.99 2.67
C SER A 75 28.97 -3.90 3.37
N LEU A 76 27.83 -4.16 2.73
CA LEU A 76 26.81 -5.12 3.19
C LEU A 76 27.19 -6.59 2.90
N TRP A 77 28.11 -6.79 1.96
CA TRP A 77 28.65 -8.07 1.54
C TRP A 77 30.16 -7.88 1.43
N GLU A 78 30.99 -8.65 2.14
CA GLU A 78 32.45 -8.59 2.05
C GLU A 78 32.89 -8.25 0.62
N GLY A 79 33.51 -7.09 0.42
CA GLY A 79 33.60 -6.43 -0.89
C GLY A 79 33.98 -7.36 -2.05
N PRO A 80 33.52 -7.04 -3.28
CA PRO A 80 33.60 -7.93 -4.42
C PRO A 80 35.03 -8.41 -4.70
N ARG A 81 35.23 -9.72 -4.77
CA ARG A 81 36.50 -10.35 -5.16
C ARG A 81 36.92 -9.89 -6.56
N TRP A 82 38.20 -9.93 -6.86
CA TRP A 82 38.74 -9.46 -8.15
C TRP A 82 38.05 -10.10 -9.38
N TRP A 83 37.70 -11.39 -9.32
CA TRP A 83 37.01 -12.08 -10.41
C TRP A 83 35.55 -11.62 -10.57
N GLN A 84 34.89 -11.17 -9.48
CA GLN A 84 33.55 -10.58 -9.53
C GLN A 84 33.59 -9.21 -10.19
N LYS A 85 34.60 -8.38 -9.88
CA LYS A 85 34.82 -7.09 -10.57
C LYS A 85 35.03 -7.30 -12.08
N SER A 86 35.83 -8.30 -12.46
CA SER A 86 36.03 -8.66 -13.87
C SER A 86 34.75 -9.16 -14.55
N ALA A 87 33.95 -9.99 -13.86
CA ALA A 87 32.67 -10.46 -14.38
C ALA A 87 31.64 -9.33 -14.55
N ILE A 88 31.57 -8.39 -13.61
CA ILE A 88 30.75 -7.17 -13.71
C ILE A 88 31.23 -6.34 -14.90
N TRP A 89 32.54 -6.12 -15.05
CA TRP A 89 33.11 -5.38 -16.17
C TRP A 89 32.72 -5.99 -17.53
N LEU A 90 32.81 -7.32 -17.66
CA LEU A 90 32.43 -8.05 -18.88
C LEU A 90 30.92 -7.95 -19.19
N THR A 91 30.08 -7.89 -18.17
CA THR A 91 28.61 -7.83 -18.32
C THR A 91 28.05 -6.40 -18.41
N ARG A 92 28.90 -5.36 -18.27
CA ARG A 92 28.51 -3.93 -18.36
C ARG A 92 27.60 -3.58 -19.53
N PRO A 93 27.86 -4.01 -20.79
CA PRO A 93 26.98 -3.67 -21.90
C PRO A 93 25.55 -4.21 -21.72
N LEU A 94 25.42 -5.40 -21.12
CA LEU A 94 24.14 -6.03 -20.83
C LEU A 94 23.41 -5.29 -19.70
N VAL A 95 24.13 -4.89 -18.65
CA VAL A 95 23.58 -4.08 -17.55
C VAL A 95 23.11 -2.72 -18.06
N LYS A 96 23.89 -2.03 -18.90
CA LYS A 96 23.48 -0.76 -19.54
C LYS A 96 22.20 -0.93 -20.35
N ARG A 97 22.10 -2.02 -21.12
CA ARG A 97 20.90 -2.34 -21.90
C ARG A 97 19.70 -2.56 -20.99
N ASP A 98 19.85 -3.36 -19.94
CA ASP A 98 18.79 -3.62 -18.95
C ASP A 98 18.29 -2.33 -18.29
N MET A 99 19.22 -1.51 -17.79
CA MET A 99 18.90 -0.21 -17.19
C MET A 99 18.11 0.68 -18.14
N ARG A 100 18.57 0.84 -19.39
CA ARG A 100 17.90 1.68 -20.38
C ARG A 100 16.46 1.23 -20.64
N LEU A 101 16.24 -0.08 -20.72
CA LEU A 101 14.90 -0.65 -20.96
C LEU A 101 13.97 -0.53 -19.75
N SER A 102 14.54 -0.39 -18.54
CA SER A 102 13.78 -0.41 -17.30
C SER A 102 13.48 0.97 -16.72
N VAL A 103 14.12 2.04 -17.19
CA VAL A 103 13.80 3.41 -16.78
C VAL A 103 12.32 3.75 -17.03
N SER A 104 11.76 3.35 -18.18
CA SER A 104 10.34 3.60 -18.49
C SER A 104 9.37 2.82 -17.59
N THR A 105 9.84 1.77 -16.91
CA THR A 105 9.01 1.02 -15.97
C THR A 105 8.65 1.89 -14.77
N PHE A 106 9.50 2.84 -14.37
CA PHE A 106 9.18 3.76 -13.27
C PHE A 106 8.07 4.74 -13.64
N ASP A 107 7.99 5.17 -14.90
CA ASP A 107 6.89 6.02 -15.39
C ASP A 107 5.56 5.26 -15.36
N PHE A 108 5.60 3.98 -15.74
CA PHE A 108 4.46 3.08 -15.60
C PHE A 108 4.03 2.93 -14.13
N LEU A 109 4.97 2.67 -13.22
CA LEU A 109 4.67 2.50 -11.79
C LEU A 109 4.14 3.80 -11.14
N GLU A 110 4.70 4.95 -11.51
CA GLU A 110 4.17 6.25 -11.08
C GLU A 110 2.72 6.46 -11.54
N ALA A 111 2.40 6.10 -12.79
CA ALA A 111 1.04 6.18 -13.30
C ALA A 111 0.09 5.23 -12.56
N GLN A 112 0.50 3.98 -12.31
CA GLN A 112 -0.31 3.01 -11.57
C GLN A 112 -0.53 3.43 -10.12
N ALA A 113 0.43 4.09 -9.47
CA ALA A 113 0.34 4.52 -8.07
C ALA A 113 -0.76 5.56 -7.79
N LYS A 114 -1.28 6.21 -8.84
CA LYS A 114 -2.41 7.14 -8.74
C LYS A 114 -3.77 6.43 -8.78
N LEU A 115 -3.81 5.19 -9.26
CA LEU A 115 -5.02 4.41 -9.41
C LEU A 115 -5.28 3.56 -8.15
N PRO A 116 -6.55 3.32 -7.78
CA PRO A 116 -6.89 2.31 -6.79
C PRO A 116 -6.39 0.92 -7.22
N TYR A 117 -6.05 0.07 -6.23
CA TYR A 117 -5.42 -1.22 -6.49
C TYR A 117 -6.24 -2.16 -7.38
N TYR A 118 -7.56 -2.21 -7.22
CA TYR A 118 -8.44 -3.04 -8.05
C TYR A 118 -8.35 -2.72 -9.55
N GLN A 119 -7.98 -1.48 -9.93
CA GLN A 119 -7.84 -1.07 -11.33
C GLN A 119 -6.46 -1.43 -11.90
N CYS A 120 -5.40 -1.41 -11.08
CA CYS A 120 -4.02 -1.57 -11.56
C CYS A 120 -3.44 -2.98 -11.32
N ARG A 121 -4.07 -3.82 -10.48
CA ARG A 121 -3.55 -5.14 -10.11
C ARG A 121 -3.21 -6.04 -11.29
N ASP A 122 -4.05 -6.09 -12.33
CA ASP A 122 -3.84 -6.99 -13.46
C ASP A 122 -2.64 -6.52 -14.32
N ALA A 123 -2.50 -5.20 -14.48
CA ALA A 123 -1.35 -4.61 -15.17
C ALA A 123 -0.04 -4.85 -14.38
N LEU A 124 -0.09 -4.74 -13.05
CA LEU A 124 1.05 -5.02 -12.17
C LEU A 124 1.45 -6.49 -12.20
N ARG A 125 0.47 -7.41 -12.17
CA ARG A 125 0.73 -8.86 -12.29
C ARG A 125 1.35 -9.22 -13.63
N ALA A 126 0.80 -8.69 -14.73
CA ALA A 126 1.35 -8.92 -16.05
C ALA A 126 2.82 -8.47 -16.15
N ARG A 127 3.16 -7.34 -15.52
CA ARG A 127 4.53 -6.83 -15.44
C ARG A 127 5.45 -7.71 -14.58
N ASP A 128 4.95 -8.17 -13.43
CA ASP A 128 5.71 -9.06 -12.55
C ASP A 128 5.96 -10.42 -13.21
N GLU A 129 5.02 -10.95 -14.00
CA GLU A 129 5.23 -12.13 -14.84
C GLU A 129 6.24 -11.88 -15.96
N ASP A 130 6.15 -10.75 -16.67
CA ASP A 130 7.15 -10.38 -17.70
C ASP A 130 8.58 -10.35 -17.11
N LEU A 131 8.74 -9.80 -15.90
CA LEU A 131 10.03 -9.75 -15.19
C LEU A 131 10.64 -11.15 -14.97
N LYS A 132 9.80 -12.17 -14.71
CA LYS A 132 10.25 -13.55 -14.54
C LYS A 132 10.79 -14.13 -15.84
N THR A 133 10.18 -13.78 -16.98
CA THR A 133 10.61 -14.24 -18.30
C THR A 133 11.87 -13.55 -18.83
N LYS A 134 12.28 -12.43 -18.22
CA LYS A 134 13.47 -11.69 -18.68
C LYS A 134 14.75 -12.56 -18.63
N PRO A 135 15.73 -12.29 -19.52
CA PRO A 135 17.00 -13.00 -19.52
C PRO A 135 17.76 -12.90 -18.19
N TRP A 136 18.69 -13.83 -17.95
CA TRP A 136 19.52 -13.86 -16.73
C TRP A 136 20.29 -12.55 -16.46
N HIS A 137 20.59 -11.78 -17.50
CA HIS A 137 21.33 -10.52 -17.41
C HIS A 137 20.47 -9.30 -17.04
N ALA A 138 19.15 -9.47 -16.82
CA ALA A 138 18.25 -8.41 -16.35
C ALA A 138 18.39 -8.15 -14.83
N VAL A 139 19.63 -8.08 -14.34
CA VAL A 139 19.97 -8.09 -12.92
C VAL A 139 19.52 -6.80 -12.22
N ALA A 140 19.70 -5.63 -12.86
CA ALA A 140 19.32 -4.35 -12.28
C ALA A 140 17.79 -4.28 -12.14
N SER A 141 17.06 -4.72 -13.17
CA SER A 141 15.60 -4.80 -13.16
C SER A 141 15.05 -5.70 -12.07
N ARG A 142 15.63 -6.91 -11.92
CA ARG A 142 15.18 -7.89 -10.93
C ARG A 142 15.47 -7.45 -9.51
N LEU A 143 16.65 -6.86 -9.26
CA LEU A 143 17.08 -6.44 -7.93
C LEU A 143 16.31 -5.20 -7.45
N MET A 144 16.15 -4.19 -8.30
CA MET A 144 15.68 -2.87 -7.87
C MET A 144 14.18 -2.67 -8.02
N ILE A 145 13.55 -3.31 -9.02
CA ILE A 145 12.11 -3.13 -9.28
C ILE A 145 11.30 -4.23 -8.57
N GLY A 146 11.88 -5.42 -8.38
CA GLY A 146 11.27 -6.49 -7.57
C GLY A 146 9.84 -6.86 -7.99
N SER A 147 9.00 -7.27 -7.04
CA SER A 147 7.57 -7.46 -7.25
C SER A 147 6.82 -6.15 -6.97
N ALA A 148 6.33 -5.53 -8.04
CA ALA A 148 5.55 -4.32 -7.95
C ALA A 148 4.15 -4.62 -7.39
N GLU A 149 3.55 -5.76 -7.77
CA GLU A 149 2.21 -6.11 -7.29
C GLU A 149 2.19 -6.27 -5.77
N ALA A 150 3.18 -6.96 -5.19
CA ALA A 150 3.25 -7.13 -3.75
C ALA A 150 3.43 -5.80 -3.01
N ALA A 151 4.16 -4.84 -3.59
CA ALA A 151 4.35 -3.51 -3.02
C ALA A 151 3.03 -2.71 -3.02
N PHE A 152 2.28 -2.78 -4.12
CA PHE A 152 0.98 -2.12 -4.29
C PHE A 152 -0.14 -2.79 -3.48
N MET A 153 -0.10 -4.11 -3.30
CA MET A 153 -1.02 -4.81 -2.40
C MET A 153 -0.86 -4.30 -0.96
N LYS A 154 0.36 -3.98 -0.53
CA LYS A 154 0.60 -3.38 0.79
C LYS A 154 0.10 -1.94 0.88
N THR A 155 0.19 -1.13 -0.18
CA THR A 155 -0.43 0.20 -0.19
C THR A 155 -1.95 0.10 -0.13
N ALA A 156 -2.54 -0.84 -0.89
CA ALA A 156 -3.98 -1.11 -0.87
C ALA A 156 -4.48 -1.49 0.53
N LYS A 157 -3.71 -2.31 1.25
CA LYS A 157 -3.97 -2.65 2.65
C LYS A 157 -3.99 -1.40 3.55
N ALA A 158 -2.96 -0.55 3.45
CA ALA A 158 -2.88 0.67 4.25
C ALA A 158 -4.07 1.61 3.98
N GLU A 159 -4.45 1.71 2.70
CA GLU A 159 -5.59 2.51 2.24
C GLU A 159 -6.93 1.96 2.72
N ALA A 160 -7.16 0.65 2.64
CA ALA A 160 -8.36 -0.01 3.15
C ALA A 160 -8.55 0.28 4.66
N ILE A 161 -7.48 0.21 5.45
CA ILE A 161 -7.49 0.54 6.88
C ILE A 161 -7.85 2.01 7.09
N ALA A 162 -7.24 2.92 6.31
CA ALA A 162 -7.51 4.35 6.43
C ALA A 162 -8.98 4.69 6.10
N LEU A 163 -9.52 4.11 5.02
CA LEU A 163 -10.91 4.31 4.60
C LEU A 163 -11.91 3.73 5.59
N ALA A 164 -11.69 2.50 6.08
CA ALA A 164 -12.53 1.89 7.10
C ALA A 164 -12.50 2.71 8.40
N SER A 165 -11.33 3.22 8.79
CA SER A 165 -11.18 4.08 9.97
C SER A 165 -11.90 5.41 9.79
N ARG A 166 -11.75 6.05 8.63
CA ARG A 166 -12.45 7.31 8.31
C ARG A 166 -13.96 7.13 8.33
N ALA A 167 -14.48 6.02 7.78
CA ALA A 167 -15.90 5.68 7.87
C ALA A 167 -16.35 5.46 9.31
N GLY A 168 -15.56 4.77 10.13
CA GLY A 168 -15.84 4.56 11.55
C GLY A 168 -15.91 5.86 12.35
N LEU A 169 -14.95 6.78 12.13
CA LEU A 169 -14.97 8.11 12.74
C LEU A 169 -16.20 8.93 12.30
N ALA A 170 -16.57 8.85 11.02
CA ALA A 170 -17.77 9.50 10.51
C ALA A 170 -19.06 8.96 11.17
N CYS A 171 -19.19 7.64 11.34
CA CYS A 171 -20.30 7.03 12.08
C CYS A 171 -20.39 7.56 13.52
N ARG A 172 -19.25 7.77 14.19
CA ARG A 172 -19.21 8.32 15.55
C ARG A 172 -19.65 9.77 15.60
N LEU A 173 -19.17 10.59 14.66
CA LEU A 173 -19.58 11.98 14.55
C LEU A 173 -21.08 12.10 14.23
N TYR A 174 -21.62 11.19 13.41
CA TYR A 174 -23.05 11.08 13.16
C TYR A 174 -23.82 10.79 14.46
N LYS A 175 -23.39 9.79 15.24
CA LYS A 175 -24.01 9.49 16.54
C LYS A 175 -23.94 10.66 17.53
N SER A 176 -22.83 11.39 17.56
CA SER A 176 -22.69 12.59 18.41
C SER A 176 -23.78 13.62 18.10
N ARG A 177 -24.14 13.77 16.81
CA ARG A 177 -25.13 14.75 16.34
C ARG A 177 -26.58 14.26 16.41
N THR A 178 -26.84 12.98 16.15
CA THR A 178 -28.21 12.43 16.00
C THR A 178 -28.65 11.54 17.17
N GLY A 179 -27.70 11.10 18.00
CA GLY A 179 -27.92 10.18 19.11
C GLY A 179 -27.85 8.69 18.74
N TYR A 180 -27.79 8.34 17.45
CA TYR A 180 -27.72 6.94 16.98
C TYR A 180 -26.70 6.79 15.85
N TYR A 181 -26.15 5.58 15.68
CA TYR A 181 -25.29 5.28 14.53
C TYR A 181 -26.13 5.13 13.24
N PRO A 182 -25.59 5.47 12.06
CA PRO A 182 -26.34 5.43 10.81
C PRO A 182 -26.78 4.01 10.45
N GLN A 183 -27.88 3.83 9.70
CA GLN A 183 -28.28 2.50 9.23
C GLN A 183 -27.48 2.06 8.00
N THR A 184 -27.03 3.00 7.18
CA THR A 184 -26.15 2.76 6.02
C THR A 184 -25.05 3.81 5.93
N LEU A 185 -23.98 3.53 5.17
CA LEU A 185 -22.92 4.53 4.94
C LEU A 185 -23.41 5.73 4.13
N ASP A 186 -24.49 5.59 3.35
CA ASP A 186 -25.07 6.69 2.57
C ASP A 186 -25.58 7.85 3.44
N GLU A 187 -26.01 7.58 4.68
CA GLU A 187 -26.43 8.62 5.63
C GLU A 187 -25.29 9.56 6.06
N LEU A 188 -24.04 9.17 5.81
CA LEU A 188 -22.86 9.99 6.10
C LEU A 188 -22.57 11.01 4.99
N VAL A 189 -23.20 10.86 3.83
CA VAL A 189 -22.97 11.68 2.63
C VAL A 189 -24.11 12.71 2.48
N PRO A 190 -23.84 13.97 2.07
CA PRO A 190 -22.53 14.56 1.81
C PRO A 190 -21.91 15.25 3.04
N GLU A 191 -22.58 15.25 4.19
CA GLU A 191 -22.23 16.11 5.32
C GLU A 191 -20.94 15.72 6.05
N LEU A 192 -20.69 14.42 6.21
CA LEU A 192 -19.53 13.88 6.94
C LEU A 192 -18.49 13.28 5.99
N LEU A 193 -18.94 12.73 4.86
CA LEU A 193 -18.12 12.17 3.80
C LEU A 193 -18.56 12.74 2.45
N ILE A 194 -17.60 12.98 1.55
CA ILE A 194 -17.88 13.49 0.19
C ILE A 194 -18.65 12.43 -0.63
N GLU A 195 -18.26 11.17 -0.47
CA GLU A 195 -18.86 10.00 -1.11
C GLU A 195 -18.70 8.79 -0.20
N VAL A 196 -19.45 7.71 -0.49
CA VAL A 196 -19.30 6.44 0.23
C VAL A 196 -17.93 5.84 -0.12
N PRO A 197 -17.07 5.54 0.89
CA PRO A 197 -15.75 4.99 0.63
C PRO A 197 -15.78 3.69 -0.16
N ILE A 198 -14.98 3.64 -1.22
CA ILE A 198 -14.82 2.46 -2.09
C ILE A 198 -13.62 1.64 -1.59
N ASP A 199 -13.83 0.34 -1.45
CA ASP A 199 -12.79 -0.65 -1.11
C ASP A 199 -11.72 -0.71 -2.22
N PRO A 200 -10.43 -0.45 -1.90
CA PRO A 200 -9.35 -0.48 -2.89
C PRO A 200 -9.10 -1.86 -3.50
N PHE A 201 -9.57 -2.96 -2.88
CA PHE A 201 -9.39 -4.32 -3.40
C PHE A 201 -10.50 -4.75 -4.36
N THR A 202 -11.75 -4.39 -4.06
CA THR A 202 -12.93 -4.90 -4.79
C THR A 202 -13.54 -3.89 -5.74
N GLY A 203 -13.27 -2.59 -5.55
CA GLY A 203 -13.91 -1.51 -6.30
C GLY A 203 -15.40 -1.31 -5.96
N LYS A 204 -15.87 -1.92 -4.86
CA LYS A 204 -17.24 -1.78 -4.33
C LYS A 204 -17.21 -0.92 -3.06
N PRO A 205 -18.35 -0.37 -2.60
CA PRO A 205 -18.42 0.28 -1.29
C PRO A 205 -17.92 -0.62 -0.16
N LEU A 206 -17.31 -0.03 0.88
CA LEU A 206 -16.96 -0.78 2.10
C LEU A 206 -18.20 -1.47 2.68
N VAL A 207 -17.99 -2.65 3.27
CA VAL A 207 -19.07 -3.37 3.93
C VAL A 207 -19.34 -2.73 5.28
N TYR A 208 -20.61 -2.38 5.53
CA TYR A 208 -21.07 -1.84 6.80
C TYR A 208 -22.20 -2.70 7.37
N ARG A 209 -22.13 -2.99 8.67
CA ARG A 209 -23.16 -3.74 9.37
C ARG A 209 -23.35 -3.18 10.78
N ARG A 210 -24.61 -2.98 11.17
CA ARG A 210 -25.00 -2.69 12.55
C ARG A 210 -24.87 -3.95 13.39
N GLU A 211 -24.25 -3.85 14.56
CA GLU A 211 -24.11 -4.97 15.52
C GLU A 211 -24.55 -4.50 16.90
N GLY A 212 -25.79 -4.84 17.28
CA GLY A 212 -26.38 -4.38 18.55
C GLY A 212 -26.46 -2.86 18.61
N GLU A 213 -25.86 -2.25 19.63
CA GLU A 213 -25.74 -0.79 19.73
C GLU A 213 -24.55 -0.22 18.97
N GLY A 214 -23.64 -1.07 18.48
CA GLY A 214 -22.43 -0.70 17.75
C GLY A 214 -22.52 -0.97 16.25
N PHE A 215 -21.37 -1.00 15.60
CA PHE A 215 -21.27 -1.27 14.16
C PHE A 215 -19.90 -1.83 13.81
N ILE A 216 -19.82 -2.43 12.62
CA ILE A 216 -18.59 -2.81 11.97
C ILE A 216 -18.56 -2.23 10.56
N VAL A 217 -17.39 -1.73 10.15
CA VAL A 217 -17.10 -1.32 8.78
C VAL A 217 -15.78 -1.92 8.34
N TYR A 218 -15.73 -2.54 7.15
CA TYR A 218 -14.55 -3.28 6.71
C TYR A 218 -14.41 -3.37 5.19
N SER A 219 -13.18 -3.62 4.75
CA SER A 219 -12.82 -4.00 3.39
C SER A 219 -12.67 -5.52 3.31
N LEU A 220 -13.01 -6.13 2.17
CA LEU A 220 -12.85 -7.58 1.95
C LEU A 220 -11.39 -8.02 1.76
N GLY A 221 -10.48 -7.06 1.58
CA GLY A 221 -9.06 -7.34 1.47
C GLY A 221 -8.68 -8.12 0.20
N SER A 222 -7.47 -8.69 0.20
CA SER A 222 -6.88 -9.34 -0.98
C SER A 222 -7.55 -10.64 -1.40
N ASN A 223 -8.34 -11.28 -0.53
CA ASN A 223 -9.04 -12.52 -0.86
C ASN A 223 -10.41 -12.27 -1.51
N GLU A 224 -10.93 -11.03 -1.44
CA GLU A 224 -12.24 -10.58 -1.95
C GLU A 224 -13.43 -11.41 -1.44
N ARG A 225 -13.28 -12.06 -0.28
CA ARG A 225 -14.31 -12.89 0.34
C ARG A 225 -14.79 -12.19 1.61
N ASP A 226 -16.09 -12.26 1.85
CA ASP A 226 -16.66 -11.75 3.08
C ASP A 226 -16.43 -12.77 4.21
N ASP A 227 -15.41 -12.52 5.02
CA ASP A 227 -15.09 -13.29 6.21
C ASP A 227 -15.74 -12.69 7.47
N GLY A 228 -16.70 -11.79 7.28
CA GLY A 228 -17.51 -11.17 8.33
C GLY A 228 -16.79 -10.08 9.11
N GLY A 229 -15.72 -9.49 8.56
CA GLY A 229 -14.92 -8.44 9.20
C GLY A 229 -13.80 -8.99 10.08
N ARG A 230 -13.40 -10.26 9.91
CA ARG A 230 -12.38 -10.93 10.72
C ARG A 230 -10.98 -10.72 10.14
N SER A 231 -10.12 -10.01 10.87
CA SER A 231 -8.69 -9.95 10.55
C SER A 231 -7.92 -11.04 11.31
N THR A 232 -7.41 -12.05 10.63
CA THR A 232 -6.55 -13.06 11.28
C THR A 232 -5.09 -12.58 11.28
N TYR A 233 -4.59 -12.11 12.44
CA TYR A 233 -3.15 -11.99 12.72
C TYR A 233 -2.58 -13.23 13.42
N MET A 234 -3.41 -14.23 13.74
CA MET A 234 -2.91 -15.47 14.32
C MET A 234 -2.18 -16.26 13.23
N ILE A 235 -0.89 -16.53 13.46
CA ILE A 235 -0.19 -17.66 12.85
C ILE A 235 -0.87 -18.93 13.41
N THR A 236 -2.04 -19.27 12.90
CA THR A 236 -2.61 -20.59 13.11
C THR A 236 -1.81 -21.55 12.23
N GLN A 237 -1.18 -22.54 12.84
CA GLN A 237 -0.35 -23.56 12.17
C GLN A 237 -1.12 -24.46 11.16
N LEU A 238 -2.38 -24.13 10.88
CA LEU A 238 -3.22 -24.82 9.91
C LEU A 238 -3.35 -23.93 8.68
N VAL A 239 -3.00 -24.47 7.51
CA VAL A 239 -3.12 -23.84 6.20
C VAL A 239 -4.60 -23.62 5.88
N MET A 240 -5.22 -22.61 6.49
CA MET A 240 -6.52 -22.09 6.09
C MET A 240 -6.31 -20.99 5.03
N PRO A 241 -7.32 -20.74 4.17
CA PRO A 241 -7.35 -19.51 3.37
C PRO A 241 -7.15 -18.31 4.31
N LYS A 242 -6.31 -17.37 3.92
CA LYS A 242 -5.99 -16.20 4.73
C LYS A 242 -7.20 -15.25 4.78
N ASP A 243 -7.79 -15.05 5.95
CA ASP A 243 -8.83 -14.04 6.16
C ASP A 243 -8.18 -12.65 6.09
N ASP A 244 -8.58 -11.85 5.10
CA ASP A 244 -7.94 -10.58 4.77
C ASP A 244 -8.82 -9.34 5.08
N ASP A 245 -9.90 -9.51 5.84
CA ASP A 245 -10.85 -8.44 6.15
C ASP A 245 -10.27 -7.43 7.15
N TRP A 246 -10.07 -6.18 6.72
CA TRP A 246 -9.59 -5.10 7.60
C TRP A 246 -10.76 -4.27 8.11
N SER A 247 -11.02 -4.36 9.41
CA SER A 247 -12.22 -3.84 10.02
C SER A 247 -11.97 -2.76 11.07
N TRP A 248 -12.92 -1.82 11.13
CA TRP A 248 -13.20 -1.03 12.33
C TRP A 248 -14.45 -1.60 12.98
N LYS A 249 -14.35 -1.93 14.26
CA LYS A 249 -15.47 -2.37 15.08
C LYS A 249 -15.63 -1.44 16.28
N GLU A 250 -16.86 -1.02 16.54
CA GLU A 250 -17.24 -0.33 17.76
C GLU A 250 -18.17 -1.25 18.56
N ASP A 251 -17.68 -1.75 19.69
CA ASP A 251 -18.46 -2.51 20.65
C ASP A 251 -19.16 -1.56 21.64
N LYS A 252 -20.10 -2.09 22.44
CA LYS A 252 -20.77 -1.33 23.51
C LYS A 252 -19.79 -0.79 24.54
#